data_AF-D3PWD4-F1
#
_entry.id   AF-D3PWD4-F1
#
_cell.length_a   1.000
_cell.length_b   1.000
_cell.length_c   1.000
_cell.angle_alpha   90.00
_cell.angle_beta   90.00
_cell.angle_gamma   90.00
#
_symmetry.space_group_name_H-M   'P 1'
#
loop_
_entity.id
_entity.type
_entity.pdbx_description
1 polymer ?
#
loop_
_entity_poly.entity_id
_entity_poly.type
_entity_poly.pdbx_seq_one_letter_code
_entity_poly.pdbx_strand_id
1 'polypeptide(L)'
;MSAVTRFKPTPMQLVALAFGPVALALGVYGVFRLVGVAVAIWQLWLLFFAIFAAFVVTASLRGGDDRLPRSRVVKPQVADRRPFAAAVRWEDRLGWSDTDAERFNNTVRKRIVPVVAERLWLAHRVDFHADPDRARALLPEQLFGLVTAPVSAPLTESEMDVIVSQIEAI
;
A
#
# COMPACT_ATOMS: atom_id res chain seq x y z
N MET A 1 7.78 15.94 -28.49
CA MET A 1 6.40 16.45 -28.61
C MET A 1 5.49 15.25 -28.81
N SER A 2 4.90 14.71 -27.73
CA SER A 2 3.98 13.56 -27.80
C SER A 2 2.56 14.02 -27.49
N ALA A 3 1.66 13.76 -28.44
CA ALA A 3 0.26 14.15 -28.39
C ALA A 3 -0.48 13.35 -27.31
N VAL A 4 -1.06 14.07 -26.34
CA VAL A 4 -2.02 13.53 -25.38
C VAL A 4 -3.35 13.36 -26.11
N THR A 5 -3.66 12.13 -26.53
CA THR A 5 -4.96 11.77 -27.08
C THR A 5 -5.99 11.79 -25.95
N ARG A 6 -6.73 12.90 -25.87
CA ARG A 6 -7.85 13.11 -24.95
C ARG A 6 -8.98 12.13 -25.31
N PHE A 7 -9.11 11.04 -24.54
CA PHE A 7 -10.13 10.00 -24.73
C PHE A 7 -11.52 10.63 -24.51
N LYS A 8 -12.25 10.88 -25.60
CA LYS A 8 -13.62 11.41 -25.57
C LYS A 8 -14.56 10.19 -25.64
N PRO A 9 -15.25 9.81 -24.55
CA PRO A 9 -16.17 8.68 -24.59
C PRO A 9 -17.27 8.97 -25.60
N THR A 10 -17.53 8.00 -26.48
CA THR A 10 -18.60 8.09 -27.47
C THR A 10 -19.96 8.06 -26.78
N PRO A 11 -20.99 8.75 -27.31
CA PRO A 11 -22.30 8.84 -26.66
C PRO A 11 -22.95 7.46 -26.42
N MET A 12 -22.61 6.45 -27.22
CA MET A 12 -23.02 5.05 -26.99
C MET A 12 -22.43 4.42 -25.72
N GLN A 13 -21.21 4.81 -25.29
CA GLN A 13 -20.61 4.30 -24.05
C GLN A 13 -21.27 4.90 -22.80
N LEU A 14 -21.74 6.15 -22.87
CA LEU A 14 -22.52 6.78 -21.79
C LEU A 14 -23.89 6.11 -21.63
N VAL A 15 -24.53 5.72 -22.73
CA VAL A 15 -25.78 4.96 -22.74
C VAL A 15 -25.54 3.56 -22.15
N ALA A 16 -24.53 2.82 -22.61
CA ALA A 16 -24.23 1.48 -22.09
C ALA A 16 -23.92 1.46 -20.58
N LEU A 17 -23.24 2.49 -20.06
CA LEU A 17 -22.95 2.63 -18.63
C LEU A 17 -24.21 2.89 -17.79
N ALA A 18 -25.19 3.60 -18.34
CA ALA A 18 -26.45 3.93 -17.66
C ALA A 18 -27.47 2.77 -17.69
N PHE A 19 -27.49 1.96 -18.76
CA PHE A 19 -28.47 0.88 -18.93
C PHE A 19 -28.02 -0.48 -18.37
N GLY A 20 -26.71 -0.70 -18.20
CA GLY A 20 -26.18 -1.93 -17.60
C GLY A 20 -26.75 -2.27 -16.21
N PRO A 21 -26.82 -1.31 -15.26
CA PRO A 21 -27.39 -1.53 -13.93
C PRO A 21 -28.89 -1.86 -13.98
N VAL A 22 -29.63 -1.21 -14.88
CA VAL A 22 -31.08 -1.41 -15.04
C VAL A 22 -31.38 -2.81 -15.58
N ALA A 23 -30.62 -3.26 -16.59
CA ALA A 23 -30.75 -4.60 -17.14
C ALA A 23 -30.39 -5.69 -16.11
N LEU A 24 -29.33 -5.48 -15.33
CA LEU A 24 -28.94 -6.38 -14.24
C LEU A 24 -30.04 -6.47 -13.17
N ALA A 25 -30.57 -5.32 -12.73
CA ALA A 25 -31.63 -5.26 -11.73
C ALA A 25 -32.92 -5.97 -12.21
N LEU A 26 -33.30 -5.78 -13.47
CA LEU A 26 -34.44 -6.47 -14.09
C LEU A 26 -34.21 -7.98 -14.19
N GLY A 27 -33.00 -8.42 -14.53
CA GLY A 27 -32.63 -9.84 -14.57
C GLY A 27 -32.72 -10.50 -13.18
N VAL A 28 -32.14 -9.85 -12.16
CA VAL A 28 -32.21 -10.31 -10.77
C VAL A 28 -33.66 -10.36 -10.27
N TYR A 29 -34.46 -9.34 -10.57
CA TYR A 29 -35.88 -9.31 -10.26
C TYR A 29 -36.63 -10.48 -10.89
N GLY A 30 -36.38 -10.77 -12.18
CA GLY A 30 -36.99 -11.90 -12.89
C GLY A 30 -36.70 -13.25 -12.23
N VAL A 31 -35.46 -13.46 -11.78
CA VAL A 31 -35.06 -14.69 -11.06
C VAL A 31 -35.78 -14.79 -9.72
N PHE A 32 -35.86 -13.72 -8.93
CA PHE A 32 -36.61 -13.74 -7.66
C PHE A 32 -38.11 -14.01 -7.87
N ARG A 33 -38.68 -13.48 -8.96
CA ARG A 33 -40.09 -13.71 -9.33
C ARG A 33 -40.35 -15.17 -9.71
N LEU A 34 -39.38 -15.85 -10.32
CA LEU A 34 -39.46 -17.29 -10.63
C LEU A 34 -39.44 -18.17 -9.37
N VAL A 35 -38.79 -17.70 -8.30
CA VAL A 35 -38.72 -18.40 -7.00
C VAL A 35 -39.94 -18.09 -6.12
N GLY A 36 -40.91 -17.30 -6.61
CA GLY A 36 -42.13 -16.94 -5.87
C GLY A 36 -41.90 -15.91 -4.76
N VAL A 37 -40.73 -15.27 -4.72
CA VAL A 37 -40.40 -14.23 -3.75
C VAL A 37 -40.87 -12.89 -4.29
N ALA A 38 -41.86 -12.29 -3.64
CA ALA A 38 -42.32 -10.95 -3.96
C ALA A 38 -41.33 -9.91 -3.40
N VAL A 39 -40.24 -9.68 -4.12
CA VAL A 39 -39.27 -8.62 -3.79
C VAL A 39 -39.83 -7.30 -4.28
N ALA A 40 -40.05 -6.36 -3.38
CA ALA A 40 -40.54 -5.05 -3.77
C ALA A 40 -39.42 -4.26 -4.48
N ILE A 41 -39.73 -3.57 -5.57
CA ILE A 41 -38.75 -2.84 -6.41
C ILE A 41 -37.85 -1.89 -5.60
N TRP A 42 -38.36 -1.29 -4.52
CA TRP A 42 -37.56 -0.42 -3.65
C TRP A 42 -36.42 -1.15 -2.92
N GLN A 43 -36.54 -2.46 -2.68
CA GLN A 43 -35.49 -3.27 -2.06
C GLN A 43 -34.29 -3.45 -3.00
N LEU A 44 -34.52 -3.52 -4.32
CA LEU A 44 -33.44 -3.57 -5.32
C LEU A 44 -32.68 -2.25 -5.36
N TRP A 45 -33.40 -1.12 -5.26
CA TRP A 45 -32.78 0.20 -5.14
C TRP A 45 -31.93 0.30 -3.88
N LEU A 46 -32.44 -0.14 -2.72
CA LEU A 46 -31.65 -0.15 -1.49
C LEU A 46 -30.40 -1.02 -1.59
N LEU A 47 -30.50 -2.22 -2.16
CA LEU A 47 -29.35 -3.09 -2.36
C LEU A 47 -28.31 -2.43 -3.27
N PHE A 48 -28.75 -1.82 -4.36
CA PHE A 48 -27.87 -1.06 -5.26
C PHE A 48 -27.16 0.08 -4.53
N PHE A 49 -27.89 0.89 -3.76
CA PHE A 49 -27.31 1.99 -2.98
C PHE A 49 -26.33 1.49 -1.90
N ALA A 50 -26.64 0.37 -1.24
CA ALA A 50 -25.76 -0.24 -0.25
C ALA A 50 -24.44 -0.70 -0.89
N ILE A 51 -24.50 -1.38 -2.04
CA ILE A 51 -23.31 -1.81 -2.79
C ILE A 51 -22.52 -0.60 -3.28
N PHE A 52 -23.20 0.41 -3.82
CA PHE A 52 -22.57 1.64 -4.32
C PHE A 52 -21.86 2.40 -3.20
N ALA A 53 -22.49 2.55 -2.03
CA ALA A 53 -21.86 3.17 -0.87
C ALA A 53 -20.62 2.39 -0.42
N ALA A 54 -20.69 1.06 -0.35
CA ALA A 54 -19.54 0.22 -0.04
C ALA A 54 -18.40 0.39 -1.06
N PHE A 55 -18.73 0.49 -2.35
CA PHE A 55 -17.76 0.73 -3.42
C PHE A 55 -17.09 2.10 -3.30
N VAL A 56 -17.86 3.16 -3.02
CA VAL A 56 -17.31 4.51 -2.81
C VAL A 56 -16.36 4.53 -1.62
N VAL A 57 -16.76 3.95 -0.48
CA VAL A 57 -15.90 3.88 0.71
C VAL A 57 -14.61 3.12 0.42
N THR A 58 -14.70 1.96 -0.22
CA THR A 58 -13.50 1.17 -0.58
C THR A 58 -12.62 1.86 -1.63
N ALA A 59 -13.20 2.62 -2.56
CA ALA A 59 -12.46 3.41 -3.53
C ALA A 59 -11.76 4.61 -2.85
N SER A 60 -12.42 5.27 -1.90
CA SER A 60 -11.81 6.36 -1.10
C SER A 60 -10.66 5.85 -0.23
N LEU A 61 -10.73 4.63 0.28
CA LEU A 61 -9.62 3.98 0.99
C LEU A 61 -8.45 3.61 0.06
N ARG A 62 -8.69 3.48 -1.26
CA ARG A 62 -7.66 3.17 -2.26
C ARG A 62 -7.08 4.42 -2.94
N GLY A 63 -7.72 5.57 -2.80
CA GLY A 63 -7.35 6.83 -3.45
C GLY A 63 -6.42 7.68 -2.60
N GLY A 64 -5.19 7.21 -2.38
CA GLY A 64 -4.14 7.99 -1.73
C GLY A 64 -2.82 7.78 -2.44
N ASP A 65 -2.65 8.41 -3.61
CA ASP A 65 -1.33 8.54 -4.24
C ASP A 65 -1.29 9.80 -5.10
N ASP A 66 -0.58 10.82 -4.62
CA ASP A 66 0.24 11.68 -5.46
C ASP A 66 1.34 12.30 -4.57
N ARG A 67 2.61 11.93 -4.88
CA ARG A 67 3.90 12.40 -4.32
C ARG A 67 4.63 11.50 -3.32
N LEU A 68 4.96 10.27 -3.73
CA LEU A 68 6.19 9.63 -3.24
C LEU A 68 7.05 9.17 -4.44
N PRO A 69 8.39 9.21 -4.34
CA PRO A 69 9.27 8.65 -5.37
C PRO A 69 8.99 7.16 -5.48
N ARG A 70 8.54 6.75 -6.66
CA ARG A 70 8.16 5.37 -7.00
C ARG A 70 9.31 4.42 -6.64
N SER A 71 9.17 3.69 -5.53
CA SER A 71 10.13 2.65 -5.19
C SER A 71 10.09 1.61 -6.32
N ARG A 72 11.23 1.39 -6.98
CA ARG A 72 11.32 0.45 -8.09
C ARG A 72 11.12 -0.95 -7.50
N VAL A 73 9.92 -1.50 -7.62
CA VAL A 73 9.61 -2.87 -7.21
C VAL A 73 10.50 -3.82 -8.03
N VAL A 74 11.59 -4.28 -7.41
CA VAL A 74 12.43 -5.35 -7.96
C VAL A 74 11.62 -6.64 -7.85
N LYS A 75 11.12 -7.16 -8.97
CA LYS A 75 10.48 -8.48 -9.01
C LYS A 75 11.47 -9.52 -8.48
N PRO A 76 11.12 -10.32 -7.46
CA PRO A 76 12.00 -11.39 -7.01
C PRO A 76 12.01 -12.48 -8.08
N GLN A 77 13.12 -12.54 -8.82
CA GLN A 77 13.43 -13.67 -9.67
C GLN A 77 14.15 -14.68 -8.77
N VAL A 78 13.50 -15.79 -8.44
CA VAL A 78 14.04 -17.16 -8.25
C VAL A 78 12.90 -18.00 -7.67
N ALA A 79 12.58 -19.09 -8.37
CA ALA A 79 11.69 -20.15 -7.91
C ALA A 79 12.37 -20.90 -6.76
N ASP A 80 12.21 -20.39 -5.54
CA ASP A 80 12.75 -21.02 -4.35
C ASP A 80 11.73 -22.03 -3.82
N ARG A 81 12.13 -23.32 -3.77
CA ARG A 81 11.26 -24.45 -3.42
C ARG A 81 10.97 -24.55 -1.92
N ARG A 82 11.52 -23.65 -1.10
CA ARG A 82 11.25 -23.61 0.34
C ARG A 82 9.95 -22.85 0.62
N PRO A 83 9.05 -23.38 1.47
CA PRO A 83 7.96 -22.57 2.00
C PRO A 83 8.57 -21.35 2.72
N PHE A 84 7.96 -20.17 2.54
CA PHE A 84 8.42 -18.90 3.13
C PHE A 84 9.83 -18.44 2.73
N ALA A 85 10.34 -18.84 1.56
CA ALA A 85 11.66 -18.42 1.06
C ALA A 85 11.91 -16.90 1.10
N ALA A 86 10.87 -16.08 0.98
CA ALA A 86 11.00 -14.63 1.15
C ALA A 86 11.35 -14.23 2.58
N ALA A 87 10.75 -14.85 3.59
CA ALA A 87 11.03 -14.61 5.01
C ALA A 87 12.43 -15.09 5.38
N VAL A 88 12.81 -16.31 4.95
CA VAL A 88 14.15 -16.87 5.18
C VAL A 88 15.25 -15.96 4.60
N ARG A 89 15.07 -15.47 3.38
CA ARG A 89 16.03 -14.51 2.78
C ARG A 89 16.14 -13.20 3.56
N TRP A 90 15.09 -12.81 4.27
CA TRP A 90 15.10 -11.61 5.10
C TRP A 90 15.78 -11.87 6.44
N GLU A 91 15.55 -13.03 7.04
CA GLU A 91 16.27 -13.50 8.22
C GLU A 91 17.79 -13.56 7.96
N ASP A 92 18.20 -14.18 6.84
CA ASP A 92 19.62 -14.23 6.43
C ASP A 92 20.24 -12.82 6.27
N ARG A 93 19.46 -11.87 5.73
CA ARG A 93 19.90 -10.49 5.55
C ARG A 93 19.98 -9.72 6.85
N LEU A 94 19.04 -9.96 7.77
CA LEU A 94 19.04 -9.37 9.09
C LEU A 94 20.19 -9.93 9.93
N GLY A 95 20.59 -11.20 9.75
CA GLY A 95 21.79 -11.77 10.36
C GLY A 95 23.10 -11.07 9.95
N TRP A 96 23.10 -10.30 8.85
CA TRP A 96 24.26 -9.45 8.48
C TRP A 96 24.38 -8.18 9.32
N SER A 97 23.35 -7.81 10.08
CA SER A 97 23.43 -6.66 11.00
C SER A 97 24.56 -6.83 12.01
N ASP A 98 24.76 -8.04 12.53
CA ASP A 98 25.71 -8.37 13.59
C ASP A 98 27.14 -8.64 13.10
N THR A 99 27.30 -8.95 11.81
CA THR A 99 28.58 -9.44 11.26
C THR A 99 29.22 -8.53 10.21
N ASP A 100 28.43 -7.72 9.49
CA ASP A 100 28.93 -6.95 8.34
C ASP A 100 28.15 -5.63 8.17
N ALA A 101 28.69 -4.56 8.74
CA ALA A 101 28.10 -3.21 8.68
C ALA A 101 27.97 -2.69 7.24
N GLU A 102 28.91 -3.02 6.35
CA GLU A 102 28.87 -2.58 4.96
C GLU A 102 27.70 -3.25 4.23
N ARG A 103 27.53 -4.56 4.41
CA ARG A 103 26.44 -5.32 3.80
C ARG A 103 25.08 -4.96 4.39
N PHE A 104 25.02 -4.69 5.70
CA PHE A 104 23.85 -4.14 6.37
C PHE A 104 23.43 -2.80 5.73
N ASN A 105 24.35 -1.85 5.60
CA ASN A 105 24.10 -0.55 4.99
C ASN A 105 23.61 -0.68 3.54
N ASN A 106 24.19 -1.62 2.78
CA ASN A 106 23.88 -1.81 1.38
C ASN A 106 22.59 -2.57 1.09
N THR A 107 22.09 -3.37 2.04
CA THR A 107 20.94 -4.26 1.82
C THR A 107 19.78 -3.95 2.73
N VAL A 108 20.01 -3.92 4.04
CA VAL A 108 18.97 -3.81 5.06
C VAL A 108 18.57 -2.36 5.25
N ARG A 109 19.54 -1.47 5.50
CA ARG A 109 19.30 -0.03 5.69
C ARG A 109 18.59 0.59 4.49
N LYS A 110 19.02 0.26 3.26
CA LYS A 110 18.36 0.73 2.02
C LYS A 110 16.88 0.36 1.92
N ARG A 111 16.42 -0.64 2.67
CA ARG A 111 15.02 -1.05 2.73
C ARG A 111 14.28 -0.55 3.96
N ILE A 112 14.97 -0.32 5.08
CA ILE A 112 14.40 0.31 6.28
C ILE A 112 14.06 1.78 6.02
N VAL A 113 14.97 2.54 5.38
CA VAL A 113 14.82 3.99 5.16
C VAL A 113 13.48 4.34 4.47
N PRO A 114 13.08 3.70 3.35
CA PRO A 114 11.80 3.96 2.73
C PRO A 114 10.59 3.63 3.62
N VAL A 115 10.67 2.57 4.43
CA VAL A 115 9.59 2.17 5.33
C VAL A 115 9.37 3.21 6.41
N VAL A 116 10.45 3.73 7.00
CA VAL A 116 10.36 4.81 8.00
C VAL A 116 9.74 6.07 7.38
N ALA A 117 10.19 6.45 6.18
CA ALA A 117 9.64 7.60 5.47
C ALA A 117 8.13 7.43 5.17
N GLU A 118 7.73 6.23 4.75
CA GLU A 118 6.32 5.90 4.50
C GLU A 118 5.48 5.95 5.78
N ARG A 119 5.99 5.41 6.90
CA ARG A 119 5.31 5.47 8.20
C ARG A 119 5.13 6.90 8.69
N LEU A 120 6.18 7.72 8.63
CA LEU A 120 6.10 9.15 8.98
C LEU A 120 5.05 9.89 8.12
N TRP A 121 4.97 9.56 6.83
CA TRP A 121 3.97 10.14 5.96
C TRP A 121 2.55 9.70 6.30
N LEU A 122 2.37 8.40 6.57
CA LEU A 122 1.05 7.83 6.83
C LEU A 122 0.49 8.30 8.18
N ALA A 123 1.29 8.29 9.24
CA ALA A 123 0.89 8.66 10.59
C ALA A 123 0.87 10.18 10.80
N HIS A 124 1.93 10.88 10.37
CA HIS A 124 2.17 12.28 10.75
C HIS A 124 2.14 13.26 9.57
N ARG A 125 1.98 12.77 8.33
CA ARG A 125 2.04 13.59 7.09
C ARG A 125 3.34 14.38 6.96
N VAL A 126 4.44 13.85 7.51
CA VAL A 126 5.77 14.46 7.43
C VAL A 126 6.57 13.77 6.34
N ASP A 127 7.11 14.55 5.40
CA ASP A 127 8.11 14.07 4.45
C ASP A 127 9.51 14.30 5.04
N PHE A 128 10.20 13.19 5.29
CA PHE A 128 11.55 13.16 5.86
C PHE A 128 12.57 14.00 5.05
N HIS A 129 12.43 14.05 3.73
CA HIS A 129 13.36 14.78 2.86
C HIS A 129 13.04 16.27 2.76
N ALA A 130 11.77 16.64 2.93
CA ALA A 130 11.34 18.03 2.85
C ALA A 130 11.50 18.76 4.19
N ASP A 131 11.31 18.06 5.31
CA ASP A 131 11.21 18.67 6.64
C ASP A 131 11.97 17.83 7.71
N PRO A 132 13.31 17.76 7.64
CA PRO A 132 14.11 16.84 8.46
C PRO A 132 14.07 17.17 9.96
N ASP A 133 13.95 18.44 10.32
CA ASP A 133 13.87 18.87 11.73
C ASP A 133 12.58 18.38 12.38
N ARG A 134 11.48 18.43 11.63
CA ARG A 134 10.19 17.90 12.07
C ARG A 134 10.20 16.38 12.16
N ALA A 135 10.87 15.70 11.24
CA ALA A 135 11.05 14.26 11.31
C ALA A 135 11.92 13.85 12.52
N ARG A 136 12.95 14.64 12.86
CA ARG A 136 13.79 14.41 14.04
C ARG A 136 13.01 14.48 15.34
N ALA A 137 12.03 15.39 15.44
CA ALA A 137 11.19 15.50 16.63
C ALA A 137 10.25 14.30 16.83
N LEU A 138 9.95 13.55 15.77
CA LEU A 138 9.02 12.41 15.79
C LEU A 138 9.75 11.06 15.88
N LEU A 139 10.99 10.99 15.40
CA LEU A 139 11.78 9.77 15.43
C LEU A 139 12.67 9.72 16.67
N PRO A 140 12.79 8.56 17.34
CA PRO A 140 13.84 8.34 18.34
C PRO A 140 15.23 8.58 17.74
N GLU A 141 16.15 9.13 18.53
CA GLU A 141 17.49 9.55 18.07
C GLU A 141 18.26 8.42 17.37
N GLN A 142 18.15 7.19 17.87
CA GLN A 142 18.80 6.01 17.29
C GLN A 142 18.26 5.69 15.88
N LEU A 143 16.93 5.74 15.71
CA LEU A 143 16.28 5.52 14.42
C LEU A 143 16.56 6.68 13.45
N PHE A 144 16.56 7.92 13.95
CA PHE A 144 16.93 9.09 13.15
C PHE A 144 18.38 8.98 12.64
N GLY A 145 19.32 8.59 13.50
CA GLY A 145 20.71 8.34 13.14
C GLY A 145 20.85 7.26 12.07
N LEU A 146 20.16 6.14 12.23
CA LEU A 146 20.14 5.05 11.24
C LEU A 146 19.63 5.53 9.86
N VAL A 147 18.59 6.34 9.82
CA VAL A 147 17.97 6.78 8.55
C VAL A 147 18.80 7.87 7.87
N THR A 148 19.42 8.75 8.63
CA THR A 148 20.24 9.86 8.11
C THR A 148 21.62 9.40 7.63
N ALA A 149 22.29 8.56 8.40
CA ALA A 149 23.69 8.17 8.15
C ALA A 149 23.87 6.66 8.07
N PRO A 150 24.85 6.17 7.27
CA PRO A 150 25.25 4.76 7.32
C PRO A 150 25.87 4.44 8.69
N VAL A 151 25.66 3.22 9.16
CA VAL A 151 26.20 2.78 10.45
C VAL A 151 27.64 2.32 10.26
N SER A 152 28.54 2.76 11.14
CA SER A 152 29.96 2.45 11.07
C SER A 152 30.34 1.12 11.73
N ALA A 153 29.47 0.57 12.59
CA ALA A 153 29.67 -0.68 13.29
C ALA A 153 28.47 -1.63 13.05
N PRO A 154 28.68 -2.96 13.13
CA PRO A 154 27.58 -3.92 13.13
C PRO A 154 26.63 -3.62 14.30
N LEU A 155 25.32 -3.77 14.06
CA LEU A 155 24.32 -3.72 15.12
C LEU A 155 24.06 -5.13 15.63
N THR A 156 24.04 -5.27 16.94
CA THR A 156 23.64 -6.52 17.57
C THR A 156 22.16 -6.83 17.28
N GLU A 157 21.79 -8.10 17.39
CA GLU A 157 20.40 -8.54 17.25
C GLU A 157 19.44 -7.79 18.20
N SER A 158 19.89 -7.53 19.43
CA SER A 158 19.10 -6.77 20.41
C SER A 158 18.86 -5.31 20.00
N GLU A 159 19.84 -4.67 19.38
CA GLU A 159 19.69 -3.29 18.90
C GLU A 159 18.77 -3.23 17.67
N MET A 160 18.82 -4.26 16.82
CA MET A 160 17.90 -4.40 15.70
C MET A 160 16.45 -4.58 16.15
N ASP A 161 16.19 -5.37 17.20
CA ASP A 161 14.85 -5.54 17.76
C ASP A 161 14.29 -4.23 18.32
N VAL A 162 15.14 -3.45 19.00
CA VAL A 162 14.79 -2.09 19.46
C VAL A 162 14.44 -1.19 18.28
N ILE A 163 15.23 -1.21 17.21
CA ILE A 163 14.98 -0.41 16.00
C ILE A 163 13.66 -0.81 15.34
N VAL A 164 13.36 -2.10 15.21
CA VAL A 164 12.09 -2.58 14.66
C VAL A 164 10.93 -2.11 15.53
N SER A 165 11.03 -2.28 16.85
CA SER A 165 10.02 -1.81 17.80
C SER A 165 9.78 -0.30 17.70
N GLN A 166 10.84 0.49 17.51
CA GLN A 166 10.73 1.94 17.30
C GLN A 166 10.01 2.28 16.00
N ILE A 167 10.21 1.51 14.93
CA ILE A 167 9.51 1.71 13.65
C ILE A 167 8.02 1.38 13.78
N GLU A 168 7.67 0.33 14.54
CA GLU A 168 6.28 -0.07 14.77
C GLU A 168 5.50 0.94 15.63
N ALA A 169 6.20 1.72 16.44
CA ALA A 169 5.60 2.73 17.33
C ALA A 169 5.35 4.10 16.68
N ILE A 170 5.78 4.32 15.43
CA ILE A 170 5.57 5.58 14.67
C ILE A 170 4.10 5.76 14.28
#